data_AF-A0A2T4JH87-F1
#
_entry.id   AF-A0A2T4JH87-F1
#
_cell.length_a   1.000
_cell.length_b   1.000
_cell.length_c   1.000
_cell.angle_alpha   90.00
_cell.angle_beta   90.00
_cell.angle_gamma   90.00
#
_symmetry.space_group_name_H-M   'P 1'
#
loop_
_entity.id
_entity.type
_entity.pdbx_description
1 polymer ?
#
loop_
_entity_poly.entity_id
_entity_poly.type
_entity_poly.pdbx_seq_one_letter_code
_entity_poly.pdbx_strand_id
1 'polypeptide(L)' 'MTIDDLTRLDSTRIFVNGAWVAPSGGEALPVEDPSTGRIIGRIGRGGLADVDAAVEAAAA' A
#
# COMPACT_ATOMS: atom_id res chain seq x y z
N MET A 1 8.82 10.74 12.61
CA MET A 1 9.32 10.15 11.38
C MET A 1 8.38 9.01 11.03
N THR A 2 7.59 9.18 9.98
CA THR A 2 6.65 8.18 9.49
C THR A 2 7.34 7.27 8.46
N ILE A 3 6.65 6.21 8.05
CA ILE A 3 7.11 5.35 6.95
C ILE A 3 7.29 6.14 5.64
N ASP A 4 6.49 7.19 5.40
CA ASP A 4 6.57 8.03 4.21
C ASP A 4 7.85 8.90 4.23
N ASP A 5 8.21 9.42 5.41
CA ASP A 5 9.44 10.22 5.59
C ASP A 5 10.71 9.40 5.25
N LEU A 6 10.69 8.10 5.54
CA LEU A 6 11.80 7.18 5.30
C LEU A 6 11.93 6.78 3.83
N THR A 7 10.80 6.60 3.15
CA THR A 7 10.75 6.00 1.81
C THR A 7 10.67 7.03 0.70
N ARG A 8 10.26 8.27 1.01
CA ARG A 8 9.86 9.28 0.01
C ARG A 8 8.78 8.75 -0.95
N LEU A 9 7.95 7.83 -0.48
CA LEU A 9 6.82 7.27 -1.20
C LEU A 9 5.53 7.58 -0.42
N ASP A 10 4.42 7.71 -1.15
CA ASP A 10 3.09 7.64 -0.53
C ASP A 10 2.77 6.15 -0.28
N SER A 11 3.02 5.70 0.95
CA SER A 11 2.85 4.29 1.31
C SER A 11 1.39 3.83 1.30
N THR A 12 0.42 4.75 1.20
CA THR A 12 -1.01 4.41 1.10
C THR A 12 -1.42 3.95 -0.30
N ARG A 13 -0.53 4.06 -1.30
CA ARG A 13 -0.73 3.57 -2.66
C ARG A 13 -0.20 2.16 -2.86
N ILE A 14 -0.75 1.47 -3.87
CA ILE A 14 -0.30 0.16 -4.32
C ILE A 14 0.36 0.29 -5.69
N PHE A 15 1.36 -0.55 -5.97
CA PHE A 15 2.09 -0.52 -7.24
C PHE A 15 1.56 -1.59 -8.18
N VAL A 16 0.90 -1.18 -9.27
CA VAL A 16 0.30 -2.06 -10.27
C VAL A 16 0.62 -1.51 -11.66
N ASN A 17 1.05 -2.38 -12.56
CA ASN A 17 1.34 -2.04 -13.96
C ASN A 17 2.30 -0.83 -14.13
N GLY A 18 3.38 -0.78 -13.36
CA GLY A 18 4.37 0.29 -13.46
C GLY A 18 3.97 1.62 -12.81
N ALA A 19 2.81 1.70 -12.14
CA ALA A 19 2.29 2.93 -11.54
C ALA A 19 1.87 2.74 -10.08
N TRP A 20 2.01 3.81 -9.28
CA TRP A 20 1.43 3.90 -7.95
C TRP A 20 -0.02 4.40 -8.04
N VAL A 21 -0.96 3.54 -7.68
CA VAL A 21 -2.41 3.82 -7.75
C VAL A 21 -3.04 3.78 -6.36
N ALA A 22 -4.17 4.47 -6.19
CA ALA A 22 -4.95 4.34 -4.95
C ALA A 22 -5.59 2.94 -4.90
N PRO A 23 -5.65 2.29 -3.72
CA PRO A 23 -6.37 1.03 -3.57
C PRO A 23 -7.84 1.21 -3.95
N SER A 24 -8.43 0.24 -4.64
CA SER A 24 -9.83 0.27 -5.11
C SER A 24 -10.84 0.53 -3.98
N GLY A 25 -10.59 0.00 -2.78
CA GLY A 25 -11.43 0.21 -1.60
C GLY A 25 -11.17 1.53 -0.86
N GLY A 26 -10.14 2.30 -1.21
CA GLY A 26 -9.75 3.53 -0.51
C GLY A 26 -9.24 3.35 0.93
N GLU A 27 -9.12 2.11 1.39
CA GLU A 27 -8.68 1.78 2.75
C GLU A 27 -7.15 1.70 2.85
N ALA A 28 -6.65 1.85 4.08
CA ALA A 28 -5.25 1.64 4.44
C ALA A 28 -5.16 0.85 5.76
N LEU A 29 -4.09 0.08 5.94
CA LEU A 29 -3.80 -0.70 7.13
C LEU A 29 -2.77 0.01 8.02
N PRO A 30 -2.91 0.01 9.36
CA PRO A 30 -1.87 0.53 10.24
C PRO A 30 -0.63 -0.38 10.23
N VAL A 31 0.56 0.21 10.24
CA VAL A 31 1.81 -0.51 10.46
C VAL A 31 2.27 -0.28 11.88
N GLU A 32 2.52 -1.36 12.60
CA GLU A 32 2.88 -1.35 14.03
C GLU A 32 4.37 -1.69 14.21
N ASP A 33 5.04 -0.98 15.12
CA ASP A 33 6.37 -1.34 15.61
C ASP A 33 6.25 -2.53 16.58
N PRO A 34 6.82 -3.71 16.25
CA PRO A 34 6.68 -4.91 17.07
C PRO A 34 7.37 -4.79 18.45
N SER A 35 8.27 -3.83 18.64
CA SER A 35 8.98 -3.62 19.90
C SER A 35 8.18 -2.78 20.90
N THR A 36 7.26 -1.94 20.41
CA THR A 36 6.57 -0.93 21.23
C THR A 36 5.05 -0.94 21.11
N GLY A 37 4.51 -1.63 20.11
CA GLY A 37 3.10 -1.67 19.77
C GLY A 37 2.54 -0.36 19.20
N ARG A 38 3.42 0.60 18.84
CA ARG A 38 3.01 1.91 18.33
C ARG A 38 2.81 1.87 16.83
N ILE A 39 1.81 2.60 16.34
CA ILE A 39 1.62 2.80 14.89
C ILE A 39 2.71 3.74 14.37
N ILE A 40 3.44 3.29 13.35
CA ILE A 40 4.54 4.02 12.70
C ILE A 40 4.20 4.52 11.29
N GLY A 41 3.03 4.15 10.77
CA GLY A 41 2.55 4.56 9.45
C GLY A 41 1.29 3.82 9.04
N ARG A 42 0.87 4.01 7.78
CA ARG A 42 -0.24 3.27 7.17
C ARG A 42 0.14 2.84 5.77
N ILE A 43 -0.29 1.67 5.32
CA ILE A 43 -0.04 1.17 3.97
C ILE A 43 -1.34 0.94 3.20
N GLY A 44 -1.33 1.03 1.88
CA GLY A 44 -2.51 0.80 1.05
C GLY A 44 -3.12 -0.58 1.29
N ARG A 45 -4.45 -0.65 1.44
CA ARG A 45 -5.17 -1.92 1.58
C ARG A 45 -5.72 -2.37 0.23
N GLY A 46 -4.92 -3.14 -0.51
CA GLY A 46 -5.39 -3.79 -1.73
C GLY A 46 -6.55 -4.76 -1.45
N GLY A 47 -7.59 -4.68 -2.27
CA GLY A 47 -8.74 -5.59 -2.27
C GLY A 47 -8.76 -6.51 -3.50
N LEU A 48 -9.88 -7.21 -3.69
CA LEU A 48 -10.02 -8.17 -4.80
C LEU A 48 -9.78 -7.53 -6.18
N ALA A 49 -10.40 -6.36 -6.44
CA ALA A 49 -10.24 -5.67 -7.71
C ALA A 49 -8.78 -5.22 -7.99
N ASP A 50 -8.04 -4.89 -6.94
CA ASP A 50 -6.62 -4.54 -7.06
C ASP A 50 -5.77 -5.77 -7.43
N VAL A 51 -6.10 -6.93 -6.86
CA VAL A 51 -5.47 -8.21 -7.20
C VAL A 51 -5.77 -8.59 -8.64
N ASP A 52 -7.03 -8.50 -9.07
CA ASP A 52 -7.43 -8.80 -10.45
C ASP A 52 -6.67 -7.91 -11.45
N ALA A 53 -6.61 -6.59 -11.20
CA ALA A 53 -5.85 -5.66 -12.04
C ALA A 53 -4.35 -5.98 -12.10
N ALA A 54 -3.77 -6.42 -10.97
CA ALA A 54 -2.35 -6.83 -10.92
C ALA A 54 -2.09 -8.12 -11.70
N VAL A 55 -2.99 -9.10 -11.61
CA VAL A 55 -2.90 -10.36 -12.37
C VAL A 55 -3.06 -10.10 -13.87
N GLU A 56 -4.05 -9.30 -14.26
CA GLU A 56 -4.27 -8.90 -15.66
C GLU A 56 -3.04 -8.19 -16.24
N ALA A 57 -2.47 -7.22 -15.51
CA ALA A 57 -1.28 -6.50 -15.95
C ALA A 57 -0.04 -7.40 -16.09
N ALA A 58 0.09 -8.42 -15.24
CA ALA A 58 1.22 -9.36 -15.31
C ALA A 58 1.09 -10.39 -16.44
N ALA A 59 -0.12 -10.63 -16.94
CA ALA A 59 -0.40 -11.60 -18.00
C ALA A 59 -0.31 -11.02 -19.42
N ALA A 60 -0.20 -9.69 -19.56
CA ALA A 60 -0.09 -8.98 -20.84
C ALA A 60 1.35 -8.94 -21.38
#